data_AF-A0A0C2XAV9-F1
#
_entry.id   AF-A0A0C2XAV9-F1
#
_cell.length_a   1.000
_cell.length_b   1.000
_cell.length_c   1.000
_cell.angle_alpha   90.00
_cell.angle_beta   90.00
_cell.angle_gamma   90.00
#
_symmetry.space_group_name_H-M   'P 1'
#
loop_
_entity.id
_entity.type
_entity.pdbx_description
1 polymer ?
#
loop_
_entity_poly.entity_id
_entity_poly.type
_entity_poly.pdbx_seq_one_letter_code
_entity_poly.pdbx_strand_id
1 'polypeptide(L)'
;MLVPILRGYEDKFGVGLVHGHAKLKEGEKMVTSGLITRPRSDVEGYPERWLATGQPYVFNVQETECPSDDLSSRLKEVFSIAGDIDGIDILGVAYLGNLPLPSDEIYMETTHGRVDTLALVPKGLDRTIWTCWRSANGAMCPVITCQKGENGEHVRILAPFSRDGVTPAEEP
;
A
#
# COMPACT_ATOMS: atom_id res chain seq x y z
N MET A 1 -1.01 17.77 -5.67
CA MET A 1 -0.02 17.94 -6.76
C MET A 1 0.76 16.62 -6.94
N LEU A 2 0.12 15.59 -7.52
CA LEU A 2 0.72 14.24 -7.69
C LEU A 2 0.53 13.70 -9.12
N VAL A 3 -0.61 14.02 -9.75
CA VAL A 3 -0.92 13.64 -11.14
C VAL A 3 0.22 13.95 -12.13
N PRO A 4 0.83 15.16 -12.16
CA PRO A 4 1.87 15.45 -13.15
C PRO A 4 3.14 14.61 -12.96
N ILE A 5 3.40 14.14 -11.74
CA ILE A 5 4.57 13.31 -11.41
C ILE A 5 4.32 11.88 -11.87
N LEU A 6 3.13 11.34 -11.61
CA LEU A 6 2.78 9.97 -11.97
C LEU A 6 2.43 9.78 -13.46
N ARG A 7 1.94 10.83 -14.13
CA ARG A 7 1.54 10.79 -15.56
C ARG A 7 2.68 10.39 -16.50
N GLY A 8 3.94 10.63 -16.11
CA GLY A 8 5.12 10.23 -16.88
C GLY A 8 5.49 8.74 -16.79
N TYR A 9 4.77 7.95 -15.99
CA TYR A 9 5.15 6.58 -15.62
C TYR A 9 4.07 5.54 -15.95
N GLU A 10 3.39 5.76 -17.09
CA GLU A 10 2.58 4.79 -17.85
C GLU A 10 1.41 4.14 -17.08
N ASP A 11 0.82 4.81 -16.07
CA ASP A 11 -0.28 4.27 -15.24
C ASP A 11 0.08 2.98 -14.46
N LYS A 12 1.35 2.55 -14.52
CA LYS A 12 1.90 1.35 -13.85
C LYS A 12 2.18 1.60 -12.38
N PHE A 13 2.40 2.85 -11.98
CA PHE A 13 2.69 3.21 -10.60
C PHE A 13 1.56 4.04 -9.99
N GLY A 14 1.33 3.80 -8.71
CA GLY A 14 0.40 4.55 -7.89
C GLY A 14 1.05 5.04 -6.60
N VAL A 15 0.30 5.85 -5.87
CA VAL A 15 0.62 6.26 -4.51
C VAL A 15 -0.35 5.55 -3.59
N GLY A 16 0.15 4.99 -2.49
CA GLY A 16 -0.67 4.30 -1.51
C GLY A 16 -0.35 4.73 -0.09
N LEU A 17 -1.30 4.56 0.82
CA LEU A 17 -1.05 4.63 2.25
C LEU A 17 -0.15 3.45 2.63
N VAL A 18 0.91 3.72 3.39
CA VAL A 18 1.73 2.68 3.99
C VAL A 18 1.09 2.29 5.30
N HIS A 19 0.46 1.12 5.33
CA HIS A 19 -0.05 0.56 6.58
C HIS A 19 0.35 -0.89 6.76
N GLY A 20 0.49 -1.28 8.02
CA GLY A 20 0.86 -2.64 8.41
C GLY A 20 -0.38 -3.48 8.65
N HIS A 21 -0.46 -4.61 7.97
CA HIS A 21 -1.51 -5.60 8.18
C HIS A 21 -1.11 -6.74 9.10
N ALA A 22 0.20 -7.00 9.22
CA ALA A 22 0.73 -8.07 10.02
C ALA A 22 2.04 -7.65 10.69
N LYS A 23 2.24 -8.10 11.93
CA LYS A 23 3.56 -8.03 12.58
C LYS A 23 4.46 -9.10 11.95
N LEU A 24 5.60 -8.68 11.41
CA LEU A 24 6.63 -9.56 10.87
C LEU A 24 7.47 -10.15 12.01
N LYS A 25 7.84 -11.42 11.87
CA LYS A 25 8.88 -12.10 12.66
C LYS A 25 10.23 -11.87 12.01
N GLU A 26 11.30 -12.17 12.75
CA GLU A 26 12.65 -12.11 12.21
C GLU A 26 12.77 -12.97 10.94
N GLY A 27 13.35 -12.38 9.89
CA GLY A 27 13.50 -13.00 8.57
C GLY A 27 12.27 -12.97 7.66
N GLU A 28 11.09 -12.61 8.17
CA GLU A 28 9.89 -12.50 7.33
C GLU A 28 9.82 -11.15 6.59
N LYS A 29 9.22 -11.17 5.40
CA LYS A 29 8.76 -10.00 4.64
C LYS A 29 7.34 -10.21 4.12
N MET A 30 6.61 -9.13 3.85
CA MET A 30 5.30 -9.24 3.20
C MET A 30 5.49 -9.61 1.73
N VAL A 31 4.86 -10.69 1.29
CA VAL A 31 4.94 -11.20 -0.08
C VAL A 31 3.55 -11.39 -0.68
N THR A 32 3.31 -10.71 -1.80
CA THR A 32 2.15 -10.80 -2.68
C THR A 32 2.31 -11.96 -3.66
N SER A 33 1.26 -12.76 -3.81
CA SER A 33 1.12 -13.81 -4.82
C SER A 33 -0.31 -13.78 -5.34
N GLY A 34 -0.48 -13.22 -6.55
CA GLY A 34 -1.81 -12.93 -7.08
C GLY A 34 -2.53 -11.88 -6.23
N LEU A 35 -3.68 -12.25 -5.67
CA LEU A 35 -4.51 -11.37 -4.85
C LEU A 35 -4.29 -11.55 -3.34
N ILE A 36 -3.26 -12.27 -2.94
CA ILE A 36 -2.98 -12.59 -1.52
C ILE A 36 -1.62 -12.03 -1.14
N THR A 37 -1.54 -11.30 -0.04
CA THR A 37 -0.29 -10.78 0.54
C THR A 37 -0.13 -11.31 1.97
N ARG A 38 1.04 -11.85 2.32
CA ARG A 38 1.28 -12.43 3.65
C ARG A 38 2.77 -12.48 4.03
N PRO A 39 3.12 -12.54 5.33
CA PRO A 39 4.49 -12.78 5.78
C PRO A 39 5.07 -14.10 5.26
N ARG A 40 6.29 -14.07 4.72
CA ARG A 40 7.07 -15.26 4.31
C ARG A 40 8.57 -15.02 4.52
N SER A 41 9.32 -16.07 4.85
CA SER A 41 10.76 -15.99 5.19
C SER A 41 11.72 -16.43 4.08
N ASP A 42 11.28 -17.29 3.16
CA ASP A 42 12.17 -18.00 2.22
C ASP A 42 11.70 -17.89 0.77
N VAL A 43 11.47 -16.66 0.33
CA VAL A 43 10.94 -16.39 -1.02
C VAL A 43 11.76 -15.28 -1.64
N GLU A 44 12.33 -15.57 -2.81
CA GLU A 44 12.80 -14.49 -3.68
C GLU A 44 11.59 -13.64 -4.06
N GLY A 45 11.70 -12.33 -3.83
CA GLY A 45 10.59 -11.42 -4.00
C GLY A 45 11.06 -10.16 -4.67
N TYR A 46 10.30 -9.71 -5.65
CA TYR A 46 10.55 -8.49 -6.40
C TYR A 46 9.80 -7.34 -5.72
N PRO A 47 10.45 -6.18 -5.46
CA PRO A 47 9.79 -5.07 -4.81
C PRO A 47 8.49 -4.61 -5.48
N GLU A 48 7.39 -4.58 -4.74
CA GLU A 48 6.06 -4.15 -5.25
C GLU A 48 5.60 -2.84 -4.62
N ARG A 49 5.92 -2.61 -3.34
CA ARG A 49 5.62 -1.36 -2.65
C ARG A 49 6.83 -0.83 -1.90
N TRP A 50 6.99 0.49 -1.92
CA TRP A 50 8.10 1.21 -1.32
C TRP A 50 7.61 2.29 -0.36
N LEU A 51 8.35 2.47 0.74
CA LEU A 51 8.22 3.63 1.61
C LEU A 51 8.61 4.90 0.84
N ALA A 52 8.24 6.06 1.37
CA ALA A 52 8.69 7.35 0.83
C ALA A 52 10.23 7.44 0.69
N THR A 53 10.98 6.73 1.55
CA THR A 53 12.45 6.65 1.49
C THR A 53 12.99 5.87 0.29
N GLY A 54 12.11 5.20 -0.47
CA GLY A 54 12.47 4.26 -1.52
C GLY A 54 12.84 2.87 -1.01
N GLN A 55 12.73 2.61 0.29
CA GLN A 55 12.93 1.27 0.84
C GLN A 55 11.73 0.37 0.53
N PRO A 56 11.92 -0.82 -0.07
CA PRO A 56 10.84 -1.76 -0.32
C PRO A 56 10.32 -2.38 0.98
N TYR A 57 8.99 -2.55 1.08
CA TYR A 57 8.35 -3.15 2.26
C TYR A 57 7.30 -4.23 1.93
N VAL A 58 6.77 -4.26 0.69
CA VAL A 58 6.00 -5.39 0.15
C VAL A 58 6.67 -5.85 -1.14
N PHE A 59 6.72 -7.17 -1.33
CA PHE A 59 7.35 -7.83 -2.46
C PHE A 59 6.33 -8.70 -3.19
N ASN A 60 6.51 -8.95 -4.48
CA ASN A 60 5.72 -9.90 -5.26
C ASN A 60 6.57 -11.12 -5.62
N VAL A 61 5.94 -12.29 -5.76
CA VAL A 61 6.60 -13.51 -6.27
C VAL A 61 6.85 -13.46 -7.79
N GLN A 62 6.13 -12.60 -8.50
CA GLN A 62 6.34 -12.30 -9.91
C GLN A 62 7.19 -11.05 -10.06
N GLU A 63 7.94 -10.97 -11.16
CA GLU A 63 8.78 -9.82 -11.46
C GLU A 63 7.94 -8.53 -11.55
N THR A 64 8.46 -7.47 -10.95
CA THR A 64 7.87 -6.13 -10.92
C THR A 64 8.85 -5.12 -11.50
N GLU A 65 8.33 -4.04 -12.06
CA GLU A 65 9.18 -2.92 -12.47
C GLU A 65 9.51 -2.05 -11.25
N CYS A 66 10.78 -1.75 -11.07
CA CYS A 66 11.21 -0.75 -10.11
C CYS A 66 10.89 0.67 -10.63
N PRO A 67 10.48 1.60 -9.76
CA PRO A 67 10.38 3.00 -10.16
C PRO A 67 11.76 3.52 -10.58
N SER A 68 11.81 4.38 -11.60
CA SER A 68 13.08 5.01 -12.00
C SER A 68 13.65 5.87 -10.88
N ASP A 69 14.94 6.19 -10.96
CA ASP A 69 15.59 7.08 -9.99
C ASP A 69 14.98 8.50 -10.00
N ASP A 70 14.54 8.99 -11.17
CA ASP A 70 13.83 10.28 -11.28
C ASP A 70 12.46 10.21 -10.56
N LEU A 71 11.68 9.15 -10.78
CA LEU A 71 10.39 8.96 -10.09
C LEU A 71 10.59 8.89 -8.58
N SER A 72 11.56 8.09 -8.15
CA SER A 72 11.90 7.91 -6.74
C SER A 72 12.32 9.24 -6.09
N SER A 73 13.10 10.06 -6.80
CA SER A 73 13.55 11.36 -6.30
C SER A 73 12.40 12.37 -6.21
N ARG A 74 11.54 12.44 -7.23
CA ARG A 74 10.37 13.32 -7.23
C ARG A 74 9.35 12.94 -6.17
N LEU A 75 9.12 11.65 -5.95
CA LEU A 75 8.19 11.19 -4.91
C LEU A 75 8.76 11.43 -3.51
N LYS A 76 10.08 11.24 -3.30
CA LYS A 76 10.76 11.66 -2.08
C LYS A 76 10.56 13.14 -1.78
N GLU A 77 10.71 14.00 -2.79
CA GLU A 77 10.47 15.44 -2.65
C GLU A 77 9.03 15.73 -2.23
N VAL A 78 8.03 15.18 -2.93
CA VAL A 78 6.62 15.37 -2.57
C VAL A 78 6.30 14.87 -1.17
N PHE A 79 6.80 13.69 -0.80
CA PHE A 79 6.52 13.11 0.51
C PHE A 79 7.27 13.86 1.63
N SER A 80 8.45 14.43 1.35
CA SER A 80 9.14 15.33 2.29
C SER A 80 8.38 16.64 2.54
N ILE A 81 7.64 17.13 1.54
CA ILE A 81 6.81 18.33 1.64
C ILE A 81 5.47 18.02 2.30
N ALA A 82 4.89 16.85 2.00
CA ALA A 82 3.60 16.45 2.54
C ALA A 82 3.63 16.38 4.07
N GLY A 83 4.77 15.98 4.66
CA GLY A 83 4.92 15.89 6.11
C GLY A 83 3.92 14.89 6.73
N ASP A 84 4.00 14.72 8.04
CA ASP A 84 2.97 14.02 8.81
C ASP A 84 1.69 14.87 8.78
N ILE A 85 0.73 14.49 7.93
CA ILE A 85 -0.59 15.13 7.86
C ILE A 85 -1.48 14.41 8.86
N ASP A 86 -1.67 15.01 10.04
CA ASP A 86 -2.66 14.60 11.05
C ASP A 86 -2.64 13.08 11.40
N GLY A 87 -1.46 12.48 11.56
CA GLY A 87 -1.33 11.06 11.93
C GLY A 87 -1.72 10.10 10.81
N ILE A 88 -1.76 10.55 9.56
CA ILE A 88 -1.79 9.70 8.37
C ILE A 88 -0.33 9.35 8.05
N ASP A 89 0.23 8.36 8.75
CA ASP A 89 1.63 7.99 8.49
C ASP A 89 1.79 7.44 7.06
N ILE A 90 2.52 8.24 6.28
CA ILE A 90 3.43 7.87 5.20
C ILE A 90 2.75 7.33 3.95
N LEU A 91 2.57 8.23 2.97
CA LEU A 91 2.36 7.82 1.59
C LEU A 91 3.61 7.09 1.06
N GLY A 92 3.39 6.03 0.31
CA GLY A 92 4.40 5.23 -0.36
C GLY A 92 4.08 5.08 -1.86
N VAL A 93 4.95 4.34 -2.53
CA VAL A 93 4.81 4.03 -3.96
C VAL A 93 4.36 2.59 -4.10
N ALA A 94 3.46 2.33 -5.03
CA ALA A 94 3.02 0.98 -5.37
C ALA A 94 3.18 0.75 -6.88
N TYR A 95 3.78 -0.38 -7.25
CA TYR A 95 3.69 -0.91 -8.60
C TYR A 95 2.33 -1.60 -8.72
N LEU A 96 1.53 -1.11 -9.67
CA LEU A 96 0.18 -1.57 -9.96
C LEU A 96 0.10 -2.28 -11.31
N GLY A 97 1.24 -2.52 -11.97
CA GLY A 97 1.42 -2.84 -13.40
C GLY A 97 0.29 -3.57 -14.11
N ASN A 98 -0.29 -4.61 -13.50
CA ASN A 98 -1.28 -5.49 -14.10
C ASN A 98 -2.69 -5.39 -13.52
N LEU A 99 -2.95 -4.45 -12.59
CA LEU A 99 -4.29 -4.26 -12.04
C LEU A 99 -5.13 -3.46 -13.04
N PRO A 100 -6.16 -4.05 -13.69
CA PRO A 100 -7.07 -3.30 -14.55
C PRO A 100 -7.72 -2.15 -13.79
N LEU A 101 -8.15 -1.10 -14.50
CA LEU A 101 -9.03 -0.06 -13.96
C LEU A 101 -10.46 -0.55 -14.09
N PRO A 102 -11.07 -1.17 -13.06
CA PRO A 102 -12.50 -1.42 -13.09
C PRO A 102 -13.29 -0.10 -13.19
N SER A 103 -14.25 -0.06 -14.12
CA SER A 103 -15.11 1.11 -14.34
C SER A 103 -15.98 1.40 -13.13
N ASP A 104 -16.60 0.36 -12.56
CA ASP A 104 -17.63 0.46 -11.52
C ASP A 104 -17.28 -0.29 -10.22
N GLU A 105 -16.15 -0.99 -10.20
CA GLU A 105 -15.64 -1.74 -9.05
C GLU A 105 -14.33 -1.14 -8.51
N ILE A 106 -13.89 -1.60 -7.35
CA ILE A 106 -12.57 -1.30 -6.79
C ILE A 106 -12.02 -2.55 -6.10
N TYR A 107 -10.70 -2.69 -6.04
CA TYR A 107 -10.08 -3.69 -5.19
C TYR A 107 -10.24 -3.31 -3.72
N MET A 108 -10.91 -4.16 -2.95
CA MET A 108 -10.98 -4.07 -1.50
C MET A 108 -9.97 -5.01 -0.88
N GLU A 109 -9.12 -4.43 -0.04
CA GLU A 109 -8.17 -5.10 0.84
C GLU A 109 -8.88 -5.50 2.12
N THR A 110 -8.72 -6.76 2.50
CA THR A 110 -9.26 -7.32 3.75
C THR A 110 -8.19 -8.17 4.42
N THR A 111 -8.00 -7.97 5.73
CA THR A 111 -7.01 -8.68 6.51
C THR A 111 -7.68 -9.73 7.39
N HIS A 112 -7.23 -10.98 7.30
CA HIS A 112 -7.63 -12.07 8.19
C HIS A 112 -6.40 -12.67 8.85
N GLY A 113 -6.24 -12.41 10.15
CA GLY A 113 -5.04 -12.79 10.89
C GLY A 113 -3.80 -12.09 10.35
N ARG A 114 -2.92 -12.83 9.66
CA ARG A 114 -1.66 -12.32 9.07
C ARG A 114 -1.70 -12.29 7.54
N VAL A 115 -2.88 -12.39 6.94
CA VAL A 115 -3.04 -12.53 5.49
C VAL A 115 -3.98 -11.45 4.98
N ASP A 116 -3.53 -10.73 3.96
CA ASP A 116 -4.31 -9.76 3.22
C ASP A 116 -4.79 -10.36 1.91
N THR A 117 -6.04 -10.04 1.57
CA THR A 117 -6.65 -10.45 0.31
C THR A 117 -7.22 -9.24 -0.41
N LEU A 118 -7.07 -9.20 -1.73
CA LEU A 118 -7.76 -8.26 -2.61
C LEU A 118 -8.95 -8.95 -3.29
N ALA A 119 -10.10 -8.29 -3.27
CA ALA A 119 -11.30 -8.70 -4.01
C ALA A 119 -11.93 -7.50 -4.73
N LEU A 120 -12.53 -7.71 -5.90
CA LEU A 120 -13.31 -6.66 -6.55
C LEU A 120 -14.65 -6.50 -5.84
N VAL A 121 -15.00 -5.25 -5.54
CA VAL A 121 -16.29 -4.88 -4.93
C VAL A 121 -16.86 -3.64 -5.62
N PRO A 122 -18.17 -3.39 -5.55
CA PRO A 122 -18.75 -2.14 -6.05
C PRO A 122 -18.10 -0.91 -5.41
N LYS A 123 -17.96 0.18 -6.18
CA LYS A 123 -17.53 1.47 -5.62
C LYS A 123 -18.58 2.02 -4.65
N GLY A 124 -18.14 2.82 -3.68
CA GLY A 124 -19.04 3.54 -2.78
C GLY A 124 -19.62 2.71 -1.63
N LEU A 125 -18.97 1.62 -1.25
CA LEU A 125 -19.31 0.92 -0.01
C LEU A 125 -19.08 1.84 1.21
N ASP A 126 -20.00 1.76 2.17
CA ASP A 126 -19.86 2.46 3.44
C ASP A 126 -18.70 1.90 4.27
N ARG A 127 -18.14 2.74 5.14
CA ARG A 127 -17.07 2.38 6.11
C ARG A 127 -15.77 1.87 5.46
N THR A 128 -15.45 2.30 4.24
CA THR A 128 -14.14 2.04 3.62
C THR A 128 -13.24 3.27 3.64
N ILE A 129 -11.96 3.05 3.40
CA ILE A 129 -10.94 4.11 3.24
C ILE A 129 -10.20 3.81 1.94
N TRP A 130 -10.02 4.81 1.10
CA TRP A 130 -9.18 4.66 -0.09
C TRP A 130 -7.72 4.58 0.35
N THR A 131 -7.02 3.54 -0.07
CA THR A 131 -5.64 3.27 0.36
C THR A 131 -4.65 3.34 -0.79
N CYS A 132 -5.09 3.32 -2.04
CA CYS A 132 -4.20 3.48 -3.18
C CYS A 132 -4.89 4.19 -4.34
N TRP A 133 -4.12 5.04 -5.03
CA TRP A 133 -4.55 5.81 -6.18
C TRP A 133 -3.50 5.73 -7.29
N ARG A 134 -3.96 5.79 -8.54
CA ARG A 134 -3.09 5.96 -9.71
C ARG A 134 -3.52 7.14 -10.55
N SER A 135 -2.59 7.67 -11.35
CA SER A 135 -2.98 8.58 -12.43
C SER A 135 -3.77 7.80 -13.49
N ALA A 136 -4.88 8.37 -13.97
CA ALA A 136 -5.60 7.90 -15.13
C ALA A 136 -6.34 9.08 -15.77
N ASN A 137 -6.28 9.23 -17.10
CA ASN A 137 -6.95 10.31 -17.84
C ASN A 137 -6.67 11.73 -17.30
N GLY A 138 -5.52 11.96 -16.66
CA GLY A 138 -5.18 13.26 -16.06
C GLY A 138 -5.80 13.55 -14.70
N ALA A 139 -6.37 12.55 -14.02
CA ALA A 139 -6.85 12.64 -12.66
C ALA A 139 -6.23 11.54 -11.78
N MET A 140 -6.27 11.73 -10.45
CA MET A 140 -6.02 10.62 -9.53
C MET A 140 -7.30 9.79 -9.42
N CYS A 141 -7.19 8.51 -9.72
CA CYS A 141 -8.28 7.56 -9.58
C CYS A 141 -7.95 6.56 -8.47
N PRO A 142 -8.86 6.36 -7.49
CA PRO A 142 -8.66 5.34 -6.49
C PRO A 142 -8.71 3.94 -7.12
N VAL A 143 -7.86 3.05 -6.64
CA VAL A 143 -7.72 1.68 -7.15
C VAL A 143 -7.79 0.62 -6.07
N ILE A 144 -7.41 0.95 -4.84
CA ILE A 144 -7.53 0.06 -3.69
C ILE A 144 -8.23 0.82 -2.56
N THR A 145 -9.13 0.12 -1.88
CA THR A 145 -9.75 0.54 -0.65
C THR A 145 -9.56 -0.53 0.42
N CYS A 146 -9.63 -0.16 1.69
CA CYS A 146 -9.59 -1.08 2.82
C CYS A 146 -10.85 -0.90 3.67
N GLN A 147 -11.40 -2.01 4.17
CA GLN A 147 -12.55 -1.96 5.08
C GLN A 147 -12.08 -1.43 6.44
N LYS A 148 -12.80 -0.46 7.03
CA LYS A 148 -12.59 -0.11 8.44
C LYS A 148 -13.14 -1.25 9.30
N GLY A 149 -12.30 -1.83 10.16
CA GLY A 149 -12.72 -2.83 11.13
C GLY A 149 -13.84 -2.30 12.02
N GLU A 150 -14.62 -3.20 12.64
CA GLU A 150 -15.84 -2.84 13.36
C GLU A 150 -15.60 -1.84 14.51
N ASN A 151 -14.40 -1.85 15.10
CA ASN A 151 -13.94 -0.95 16.17
C ASN A 151 -13.02 0.19 15.68
N GLY A 152 -12.80 0.32 14.37
CA GLY A 152 -11.86 1.31 13.80
C GLY A 152 -10.38 0.92 13.84
N GLU A 153 -10.01 -0.23 14.40
CA GLU A 153 -8.61 -0.62 14.65
C GLU A 153 -7.90 -1.37 13.51
N HIS A 154 -8.46 -1.37 12.29
CA HIS A 154 -7.97 -2.23 11.19
C HIS A 154 -6.63 -1.78 10.59
N VAL A 155 -6.06 -0.68 11.07
CA VAL A 155 -4.87 -0.07 10.50
C VAL A 155 -3.99 0.46 11.64
N ARG A 156 -3.06 -0.35 12.16
CA ARG A 156 -1.90 0.24 12.84
C ARG A 156 -1.00 0.79 11.75
N ILE A 157 -1.06 2.10 11.55
CA ILE A 157 -0.20 2.78 10.61
C ILE A 157 1.23 2.57 11.08
N LEU A 158 2.10 2.09 10.19
CA LEU A 158 3.48 1.80 10.52
C LEU A 158 4.27 3.11 10.51
N ALA A 159 4.17 3.89 11.58
CA ALA A 159 5.18 4.90 11.86
C ALA A 159 6.53 4.17 12.05
N PRO A 160 7.58 4.45 11.26
CA PRO A 160 8.91 4.00 11.59
C PRO A 160 9.25 4.70 12.90
N PHE A 161 9.51 3.91 13.94
CA PHE A 161 9.87 4.36 15.29
C PHE A 161 8.73 4.88 16.18
N SER A 162 7.69 4.07 16.44
CA SER A 162 7.11 4.10 17.79
C SER A 162 8.12 3.47 18.76
N ARG A 163 8.98 4.32 19.34
CA ARG A 163 9.53 4.06 20.67
C ARG A 163 8.32 3.92 21.58
N ASP A 164 7.89 2.68 21.80
CA ASP A 164 7.33 2.18 23.05
C ASP A 164 6.63 0.87 22.75
N GLY A 165 7.10 -0.19 23.42
CA GLY A 165 6.52 -1.50 23.35
C GLY A 165 5.08 -1.44 23.87
N VAL A 166 4.13 -1.82 23.02
CA VAL A 166 2.76 -2.07 23.45
C VAL A 166 2.45 -3.54 23.19
N THR A 167 2.18 -4.22 24.30
CA THR A 167 1.71 -5.60 24.42
C THR A 167 0.44 -5.83 23.58
N PRO A 168 0.25 -7.01 22.97
CA PRO A 168 -0.98 -7.34 22.27
C PRO A 168 -2.15 -7.40 23.26
N ALA A 169 -3.29 -6.85 22.87
CA ALA A 169 -4.57 -7.23 23.48
C ALA A 169 -4.80 -8.71 23.18
N GLU A 170 -5.01 -9.51 24.21
CA GLU A 170 -5.45 -10.89 24.12
C GLU A 170 -6.87 -10.90 23.52
N GLU A 171 -7.05 -11.70 22.47
CA GLU A 171 -8.36 -12.02 21.88
C GLU A 171 -9.18 -12.88 22.86
N PRO A 172 -10.51 -12.72 22.91
CA PRO A 172 -11.43 -13.84 23.12
C PRO A 172 -11.81 -14.53 21.79
#